data_AF-A0A399STX9-F1
#
_entry.id   AF-A0A399STX9-F1
#
_cell.length_a   1.000
_cell.length_b   1.000
_cell.length_c   1.000
_cell.angle_alpha   90.00
_cell.angle_beta   90.00
_cell.angle_gamma   90.00
#
_symmetry.space_group_name_H-M   'P 1'
#
loop_
_entity.id
_entity.type
_entity.pdbx_description
1 polymer ?
#
loop_
_entity_poly.entity_id
_entity_poly.type
_entity_poly.pdbx_seq_one_letter_code
_entity_poly.pdbx_strand_id
1 'polypeptide(L)'
;MAMKRTRVIKLFKKLHRWPAVVIAFIAVLFAISGIIMNHRGVFSSIDVSRNILPANYTYSNWNQSAVRGSVELDSSALLIYGNVGIWKSDPALLAFEDFNEGFPKGIDNRKIYSLIVFQQKLYAGTHLGLYFRAVENGKWEKIQLPVKNDRIADLALKGDSLLVLTRDYLLVSTDGASFHSTQLPAPTDYVRKTGLFDTFWQLHSGELFGLTGKLIVDLLGIITIVLSVTGLLHFFFPGIIRRRKKKAKPTKSYVSVKKQNLHWHNVLGYIFALFLLINTFAGIHLRPPLLIAIANKQVGIIPGTHLDSPNPWFDKLRRVYWDEHRKRYLFSTSDGFYFAEPTLRDPLVPAFSQPPVSVMGCNILEPLNRHQMLVGSFSGIFTWNVETGRVSDFFSGAPYQAPTGMTSPIGANMAAGLVKSKNQAWWFDYNQGAIALSGKPFPEMPQQIRKDSPMSLWNVSQEIHTGRIFENILGPFYILFVPLAGICLLIVLISGVIVWWMVYRKKRG
;
A
#
# COMPACT_ATOMS: atom_id res chain seq x y z
N MET A 1 2.10 26.40 -46.83
CA MET A 1 1.63 26.34 -45.43
C MET A 1 0.47 25.34 -45.20
N ALA A 2 -0.57 25.32 -46.05
CA ALA A 2 -1.75 24.45 -45.89
C ALA A 2 -1.47 22.93 -45.95
N MET A 3 -0.61 22.47 -46.88
CA MET A 3 -0.24 21.04 -46.96
C MET A 3 0.47 20.53 -45.70
N LYS A 4 1.31 21.36 -45.06
CA LYS A 4 1.99 21.03 -43.79
C LYS A 4 0.97 20.83 -42.67
N ARG A 5 -0.05 21.70 -42.58
CA ARG A 5 -1.15 21.60 -41.60
C ARG A 5 -1.98 20.32 -41.77
N THR A 6 -2.34 19.96 -43.00
CA THR A 6 -3.11 18.72 -43.26
C THR A 6 -2.33 17.47 -42.89
N ARG A 7 -1.02 17.43 -43.14
CA ARG A 7 -0.14 16.33 -42.72
C ARG A 7 -0.08 16.22 -41.19
N VAL A 8 0.08 17.34 -40.49
CA VAL A 8 0.10 17.39 -39.01
C VAL A 8 -1.22 16.91 -38.39
N ILE A 9 -2.37 17.36 -38.90
CA ILE A 9 -3.68 16.88 -38.41
C ILE A 9 -3.84 15.37 -38.63
N LYS A 10 -3.42 14.84 -39.79
CA LYS A 10 -3.46 13.40 -40.07
C LYS A 10 -2.58 12.62 -39.09
N LEU A 11 -1.40 13.14 -38.75
CA LEU A 11 -0.51 12.53 -37.77
C LEU A 11 -1.15 12.46 -36.38
N PHE A 12 -1.61 13.58 -35.82
CA PHE A 12 -2.21 13.59 -34.48
C PHE A 12 -3.51 12.78 -34.39
N LYS A 13 -4.30 12.70 -35.48
CA LYS A 13 -5.44 11.78 -35.53
C LYS A 13 -5.01 10.32 -35.43
N LYS A 14 -3.87 9.93 -36.01
CA LYS A 14 -3.34 8.56 -35.87
C LYS A 14 -2.81 8.32 -34.45
N LEU A 15 -2.06 9.28 -33.89
CA LEU A 15 -1.52 9.22 -32.53
C LEU A 15 -2.62 9.20 -31.45
N HIS A 16 -3.76 9.83 -31.71
CA HIS A 16 -4.91 9.72 -30.84
C HIS A 16 -5.61 8.36 -31.04
N ARG A 17 -5.96 8.01 -32.28
CA ARG A 17 -6.85 6.88 -32.58
C ARG A 17 -6.28 5.53 -32.18
N TRP A 18 -5.06 5.19 -32.60
CA TRP A 18 -4.55 3.83 -32.45
C TRP A 18 -4.10 3.55 -31.01
N PRO A 19 -3.28 4.41 -30.37
CA PRO A 19 -3.01 4.32 -28.94
C PRO A 19 -4.28 4.29 -28.08
N ALA A 20 -5.31 5.10 -28.39
CA ALA A 20 -6.56 5.12 -27.63
C ALA A 20 -7.28 3.76 -27.62
N VAL A 21 -7.29 3.04 -28.74
CA VAL A 21 -7.94 1.72 -28.81
C VAL A 21 -7.21 0.69 -27.94
N VAL A 22 -5.87 0.74 -27.94
CA VAL A 22 -5.04 -0.17 -27.13
C VAL A 22 -5.23 0.15 -25.64
N ILE A 23 -5.14 1.43 -25.27
CA ILE A 23 -5.15 1.83 -23.86
C ILE A 23 -6.55 1.85 -23.23
N ALA A 24 -7.63 1.92 -24.00
CA ALA A 24 -8.99 2.07 -23.47
C ALA A 24 -9.35 0.99 -22.43
N PHE A 25 -9.03 -0.27 -22.68
CA PHE A 25 -9.31 -1.36 -21.74
C PHE A 25 -8.47 -1.24 -20.46
N ILE A 26 -7.18 -0.93 -20.59
CA ILE A 26 -6.26 -0.74 -19.46
C ILE A 26 -6.67 0.48 -18.63
N ALA A 27 -7.05 1.58 -19.29
CA ALA A 27 -7.50 2.80 -18.64
C ALA A 27 -8.78 2.58 -17.83
N VAL A 28 -9.72 1.74 -18.32
CA VAL A 28 -10.90 1.31 -17.54
C VAL A 28 -10.47 0.51 -16.31
N LEU A 29 -9.56 -0.45 -16.46
CA LEU A 29 -9.05 -1.22 -15.33
C LEU A 29 -8.39 -0.32 -14.28
N PHE A 30 -7.51 0.60 -14.69
CA PHE A 30 -6.87 1.57 -13.79
C PHE A 30 -7.86 2.48 -13.09
N ALA A 31 -8.89 2.96 -13.79
CA ALA A 31 -9.91 3.82 -13.21
C ALA A 31 -10.74 3.09 -12.16
N ILE A 32 -11.24 1.88 -12.47
CA ILE A 32 -12.04 1.08 -11.53
C ILE A 32 -11.20 0.71 -10.31
N SER A 33 -9.98 0.21 -10.52
CA SER A 33 -9.11 -0.20 -9.42
C SER A 33 -8.67 0.99 -8.57
N GLY A 34 -8.43 2.16 -9.17
CA GLY A 34 -8.08 3.40 -8.46
C GLY A 34 -9.21 3.88 -7.54
N ILE A 35 -10.46 3.87 -8.02
CA ILE A 35 -11.64 4.23 -7.21
C ILE A 35 -11.79 3.29 -6.02
N ILE A 36 -11.65 1.98 -6.23
CA ILE A 36 -11.69 1.00 -5.13
C ILE A 36 -10.58 1.27 -4.12
N MET A 37 -9.37 1.59 -4.61
CA MET A 37 -8.22 1.87 -3.75
C MET A 37 -8.40 3.13 -2.89
N ASN A 38 -9.06 4.17 -3.40
CA ASN A 38 -9.34 5.40 -2.66
C ASN A 38 -10.29 5.17 -1.46
N HIS A 39 -11.14 4.15 -1.52
CA HIS A 39 -12.20 3.86 -0.54
C HIS A 39 -12.02 2.52 0.18
N ARG A 40 -10.81 2.24 0.67
CA ARG A 40 -10.46 0.98 1.35
C ARG A 40 -11.47 0.56 2.43
N GLY A 41 -11.88 1.49 3.29
CA GLY A 41 -12.84 1.21 4.37
C GLY A 41 -14.22 0.74 3.86
N VAL A 42 -14.72 1.32 2.77
CA VAL A 42 -16.02 0.98 2.15
C VAL A 42 -15.99 -0.44 1.58
N PHE A 43 -14.87 -0.83 0.98
CA PHE A 43 -14.69 -2.14 0.36
C PHE A 43 -14.01 -3.18 1.27
N SER A 44 -13.79 -2.85 2.54
CA SER A 44 -13.02 -3.69 3.48
C SER A 44 -13.66 -5.07 3.74
N SER A 45 -14.97 -5.17 3.54
CA SER A 45 -15.76 -6.39 3.71
C SER A 45 -15.82 -7.29 2.48
N ILE A 46 -15.27 -6.84 1.34
CA ILE A 46 -15.32 -7.59 0.09
C ILE A 46 -13.98 -8.28 -0.15
N ASP A 47 -14.06 -9.59 -0.32
CA ASP A 47 -12.93 -10.45 -0.60
C ASP A 47 -13.06 -11.10 -1.98
N VAL A 48 -11.90 -11.48 -2.54
CA VAL A 48 -11.76 -12.18 -3.81
C VAL A 48 -11.09 -13.52 -3.52
N SER A 49 -11.74 -14.59 -3.98
CA SER A 49 -11.18 -15.94 -3.83
C SER A 49 -9.85 -16.05 -4.58
N ARG A 50 -8.83 -16.60 -3.92
CA ARG A 50 -7.52 -16.84 -4.54
C ARG A 50 -7.60 -17.85 -5.70
N ASN A 51 -8.66 -18.65 -5.79
CA ASN A 51 -8.87 -19.63 -6.86
C ASN A 51 -9.13 -19.00 -8.24
N ILE A 52 -9.63 -17.75 -8.28
CA ILE A 52 -9.82 -17.01 -9.54
C ILE A 52 -8.66 -16.06 -9.85
N LEU A 53 -7.63 -16.05 -9.00
CA LEU A 53 -6.42 -15.27 -9.20
C LEU A 53 -5.32 -16.14 -9.81
N PRO A 54 -4.29 -15.53 -10.42
CA PRO A 54 -3.15 -16.28 -10.92
C PRO A 54 -2.43 -17.07 -9.80
N ALA A 55 -1.79 -18.20 -10.14
CA ALA A 55 -1.30 -19.19 -9.17
C ALA A 55 -0.31 -18.65 -8.12
N ASN A 56 0.47 -17.63 -8.46
CA ASN A 56 1.39 -16.92 -7.55
C ASN A 56 0.67 -16.18 -6.40
N TYR A 57 -0.65 -15.98 -6.47
CA TYR A 57 -1.48 -15.47 -5.38
C TYR A 57 -2.07 -16.57 -4.49
N THR A 58 -1.73 -17.84 -4.68
CA THR A 58 -2.09 -18.90 -3.72
C THR A 58 -1.00 -19.03 -2.66
N TYR A 59 -1.40 -19.26 -1.41
CA TYR A 59 -0.44 -19.49 -0.34
C TYR A 59 0.31 -20.82 -0.55
N SER A 60 1.63 -20.74 -0.48
CA SER A 60 2.54 -21.88 -0.42
C SER A 60 3.47 -21.69 0.77
N ASN A 61 3.59 -22.70 1.63
CA ASN A 61 4.42 -22.64 2.85
C ASN A 61 4.21 -21.37 3.71
N TRP A 62 2.98 -20.84 3.81
CA TRP A 62 2.70 -19.59 4.54
C TRP A 62 3.42 -18.32 4.03
N ASN A 63 3.74 -18.27 2.74
CA ASN A 63 4.30 -17.08 2.09
C ASN A 63 3.32 -15.88 2.01
N GLN A 64 3.69 -14.80 1.33
CA GLN A 64 2.90 -13.57 1.16
C GLN A 64 2.49 -12.90 2.50
N SER A 65 3.41 -12.92 3.47
CA SER A 65 3.20 -12.39 4.82
C SER A 65 1.96 -12.98 5.51
N ALA A 66 1.68 -14.28 5.33
CA ALA A 66 0.55 -14.93 5.97
C ALA A 66 0.58 -14.71 7.49
N VAL A 67 1.73 -14.97 8.10
CA VAL A 67 1.98 -14.80 9.54
C VAL A 67 3.06 -13.73 9.73
N ARG A 68 2.85 -12.89 10.74
CA ARG A 68 3.76 -11.82 11.15
C ARG A 68 4.39 -12.08 12.51
N GLY A 69 3.65 -12.66 13.45
CA GLY A 69 4.15 -12.92 14.79
C GLY A 69 3.35 -13.95 15.57
N SER A 70 3.77 -14.18 16.81
CA SER A 70 3.08 -15.03 17.77
C SER A 70 3.03 -14.44 19.18
N VAL A 71 2.08 -14.92 19.98
CA VAL A 71 1.91 -14.59 21.40
C VAL A 71 1.60 -15.89 22.14
N GLU A 72 2.42 -16.24 23.13
CA GLU A 72 2.12 -17.32 24.07
C GLU A 72 1.15 -16.81 25.13
N LEU A 73 0.03 -17.51 25.32
CA LEU A 73 -0.96 -17.18 26.35
C LEU A 73 -0.61 -17.87 27.67
N ASP A 74 -0.28 -19.15 27.58
CA ASP A 74 0.11 -20.02 28.69
C ASP A 74 0.97 -21.20 28.15
N SER A 75 1.23 -22.21 28.99
CA SER A 75 2.06 -23.37 28.62
C SER A 75 1.44 -24.29 27.56
N SER A 76 0.15 -24.13 27.28
CA SER A 76 -0.70 -24.96 26.42
C SER A 76 -1.25 -24.24 25.19
N ALA A 77 -1.23 -22.90 25.14
CA ALA A 77 -1.82 -22.11 24.08
C ALA A 77 -0.88 -21.05 23.49
N LEU A 78 -0.81 -21.05 22.16
CA LEU A 78 -0.08 -20.11 21.32
C LEU A 78 -1.04 -19.47 20.31
N LEU A 79 -0.96 -18.16 20.14
CA LEU A 79 -1.62 -17.46 19.03
C LEU A 79 -0.59 -17.14 17.96
N ILE A 80 -0.91 -17.42 16.71
CA ILE A 80 -0.21 -16.85 15.55
C ILE A 80 -1.10 -15.79 14.90
N TYR A 81 -0.49 -14.71 14.40
CA TYR A 81 -1.24 -13.61 13.80
C TYR A 81 -0.52 -13.02 12.58
N GLY A 82 -1.29 -12.44 11.67
CA GLY A 82 -0.76 -11.75 10.49
C GLY A 82 -1.85 -11.34 9.51
N ASN A 83 -1.58 -11.50 8.21
CA ASN A 83 -2.57 -11.22 7.18
C ASN A 83 -3.72 -12.23 7.15
N VAL A 84 -3.54 -13.42 7.73
CA VAL A 84 -4.57 -14.48 7.80
C VAL A 84 -5.51 -14.34 9.00
N GLY A 85 -5.46 -13.24 9.74
CA GLY A 85 -6.14 -13.11 11.02
C GLY A 85 -5.34 -13.68 12.18
N ILE A 86 -6.05 -14.11 13.22
CA ILE A 86 -5.50 -14.74 14.42
C ILE A 86 -5.96 -16.19 14.45
N TRP A 87 -5.02 -17.10 14.67
CA TRP A 87 -5.29 -18.53 14.82
C TRP A 87 -4.68 -19.01 16.13
N LYS A 88 -5.48 -19.72 16.92
CA LYS A 88 -5.04 -20.36 18.17
C LYS A 88 -4.52 -21.75 17.86
N SER A 89 -3.46 -22.14 18.54
CA SER A 89 -2.81 -23.43 18.40
C SER A 89 -2.20 -23.86 19.73
N ASP A 90 -1.81 -25.13 19.85
CA ASP A 90 -0.87 -25.56 20.87
C ASP A 90 0.58 -25.13 20.51
N PRO A 91 1.50 -25.03 21.48
CA PRO A 91 2.91 -24.68 21.23
C PRO A 91 3.69 -25.65 20.32
N ALA A 92 3.21 -26.88 20.11
CA ALA A 92 3.79 -27.80 19.13
C ALA A 92 3.19 -27.65 17.72
N LEU A 93 2.23 -26.72 17.55
CA LEU A 93 1.60 -26.36 16.28
C LEU A 93 0.89 -27.53 15.59
N LEU A 94 0.23 -28.40 16.36
CA LEU A 94 -0.41 -29.61 15.84
C LEU A 94 -1.82 -29.35 15.30
N ALA A 95 -2.55 -28.41 15.90
CA ALA A 95 -3.91 -28.07 15.49
C ALA A 95 -4.16 -26.56 15.55
N PHE A 96 -4.97 -26.05 14.62
CA PHE A 96 -5.32 -24.63 14.54
C PHE A 96 -6.82 -24.42 14.67
N GLU A 97 -7.20 -23.43 15.47
CA GLU A 97 -8.56 -22.99 15.73
C GLU A 97 -8.71 -21.51 15.31
N ASP A 98 -9.85 -21.17 14.71
CA ASP A 98 -10.16 -19.79 14.33
C ASP A 98 -10.31 -18.92 15.59
N PHE A 99 -9.57 -17.80 15.65
CA PHE A 99 -9.59 -16.87 16.76
C PHE A 99 -10.01 -15.45 16.34
N ASN A 100 -10.77 -15.33 15.24
CA ASN A 100 -11.16 -14.06 14.62
C ASN A 100 -12.57 -13.57 14.98
N GLU A 101 -13.33 -14.31 15.79
CA GLU A 101 -14.71 -13.94 16.12
C GLU A 101 -14.79 -12.54 16.77
N GLY A 102 -15.63 -11.66 16.20
CA GLY A 102 -15.80 -10.27 16.62
C GLY A 102 -15.22 -9.24 15.63
N PHE A 103 -14.24 -9.61 14.80
CA PHE A 103 -13.81 -8.73 13.72
C PHE A 103 -14.91 -8.56 12.66
N PRO A 104 -15.03 -7.37 12.02
CA PRO A 104 -15.90 -7.20 10.87
C PRO A 104 -15.53 -8.17 9.74
N LYS A 105 -16.51 -8.48 8.88
CA LYS A 105 -16.29 -9.36 7.72
C LYS A 105 -15.21 -8.80 6.78
N GLY A 106 -14.52 -9.68 6.06
CA GLY A 106 -13.49 -9.33 5.09
C GLY A 106 -12.07 -9.48 5.65
N ILE A 107 -11.13 -10.03 4.86
CA ILE A 107 -9.74 -10.25 5.32
C ILE A 107 -9.05 -8.95 5.72
N ASP A 108 -9.43 -7.82 5.11
CA ASP A 108 -8.83 -6.51 5.38
C ASP A 108 -9.09 -6.01 6.80
N ASN A 109 -10.24 -6.39 7.38
CA ASN A 109 -10.64 -6.06 8.76
C ASN A 109 -9.92 -6.90 9.82
N ARG A 110 -9.32 -8.03 9.43
CA ARG A 110 -8.57 -8.93 10.32
C ARG A 110 -7.09 -9.06 9.94
N LYS A 111 -6.50 -8.06 9.26
CA LYS A 111 -5.04 -7.97 9.10
C LYS A 111 -4.42 -7.46 10.40
N ILE A 112 -3.69 -8.33 11.09
CA ILE A 112 -3.10 -8.04 12.40
C ILE A 112 -1.64 -7.65 12.23
N TYR A 113 -1.29 -6.49 12.76
CA TYR A 113 0.08 -5.96 12.72
C TYR A 113 0.84 -6.21 14.01
N SER A 114 0.14 -6.19 15.14
CA SER A 114 0.71 -6.48 16.45
C SER A 114 -0.38 -7.02 17.37
N LEU A 115 -0.01 -7.92 18.27
CA LEU A 115 -0.89 -8.56 19.24
C LEU A 115 -0.15 -8.60 20.58
N ILE A 116 -0.80 -8.20 21.66
CA ILE A 116 -0.18 -8.20 22.99
C ILE A 116 -1.19 -8.55 24.07
N VAL A 117 -0.71 -9.18 25.15
CA VAL A 117 -1.48 -9.40 26.37
C VAL A 117 -1.21 -8.23 27.32
N PHE A 118 -2.29 -7.61 27.82
CA PHE A 118 -2.24 -6.55 28.82
C PHE A 118 -3.41 -6.73 29.79
N GLN A 119 -3.12 -6.84 31.09
CA GLN A 119 -4.11 -7.00 32.17
C GLN A 119 -5.15 -8.12 31.89
N GLN A 120 -4.69 -9.33 31.54
CA GLN A 120 -5.52 -10.50 31.21
C GLN A 120 -6.47 -10.30 30.00
N LYS A 121 -6.23 -9.28 29.17
CA LYS A 121 -6.91 -9.06 27.90
C LYS A 121 -5.90 -9.07 26.76
N LEU A 122 -6.36 -9.45 25.58
CA LEU A 122 -5.61 -9.34 24.35
C LEU A 122 -5.96 -8.04 23.65
N TYR A 123 -4.96 -7.38 23.08
CA TYR A 123 -5.12 -6.20 22.24
C TYR A 123 -4.51 -6.46 20.87
N ALA A 124 -5.30 -6.28 19.82
CA ALA A 124 -4.89 -6.45 18.43
C ALA A 124 -4.84 -5.10 17.71
N GLY A 125 -3.65 -4.74 17.26
CA GLY A 125 -3.43 -3.60 16.38
C GLY A 125 -3.68 -4.01 14.93
N THR A 126 -4.69 -3.43 14.30
CA THR A 126 -5.09 -3.77 12.92
C THR A 126 -4.95 -2.58 11.98
N HIS A 127 -5.18 -2.82 10.69
CA HIS A 127 -5.27 -1.75 9.70
C HIS A 127 -6.43 -0.77 9.96
N LEU A 128 -7.52 -1.23 10.57
CA LEU A 128 -8.78 -0.50 10.69
C LEU A 128 -9.21 -0.29 12.15
N GLY A 129 -8.24 -0.22 13.06
CA GLY A 129 -8.49 0.08 14.47
C GLY A 129 -7.72 -0.78 15.46
N LEU A 130 -7.84 -0.40 16.73
CA LEU A 130 -7.47 -1.22 17.87
C LEU A 130 -8.67 -2.06 18.30
N TYR A 131 -8.45 -3.33 18.59
CA TYR A 131 -9.46 -4.22 19.15
C TYR A 131 -8.95 -4.84 20.44
N PHE A 132 -9.86 -5.14 21.36
CA PHE A 132 -9.55 -5.93 22.55
C PHE A 132 -10.44 -7.16 22.63
N ARG A 133 -9.99 -8.14 23.43
CA ARG A 133 -10.71 -9.37 23.69
C ARG A 133 -10.30 -9.93 25.05
N ALA A 134 -11.24 -10.47 25.82
CA ALA A 134 -10.92 -11.30 26.98
C ALA A 134 -10.25 -12.61 26.54
N VAL A 135 -9.19 -13.04 27.23
CA VAL A 135 -8.39 -14.23 26.85
C VAL A 135 -9.28 -15.48 26.74
N GLU A 136 -10.19 -15.67 27.69
CA GLU A 136 -11.14 -16.78 27.72
C GLU A 136 -12.52 -16.33 27.22
N ASN A 137 -13.12 -17.11 26.30
CA ASN A 137 -14.51 -16.98 25.83
C ASN A 137 -14.96 -15.58 25.36
N GLY A 138 -14.02 -14.66 25.07
CA GLY A 138 -14.32 -13.33 24.54
C GLY A 138 -14.50 -13.30 23.02
N LYS A 139 -15.02 -12.19 22.52
CA LYS A 139 -14.99 -11.80 21.10
C LYS A 139 -14.17 -10.53 20.95
N TRP A 140 -13.68 -10.26 19.75
CA TRP A 140 -12.98 -9.02 19.44
C TRP A 140 -13.95 -7.84 19.40
N GLU A 141 -13.64 -6.80 20.15
CA GLU A 141 -14.42 -5.56 20.23
C GLU A 141 -13.53 -4.37 19.87
N LYS A 142 -14.03 -3.49 19.00
CA LYS A 142 -13.28 -2.31 18.54
C LYS A 142 -13.25 -1.25 19.63
N ILE A 143 -12.08 -0.68 19.88
CA ILE A 143 -11.89 0.47 20.78
C ILE A 143 -11.94 1.76 19.95
N GLN A 144 -12.73 2.73 20.39
CA GLN A 144 -12.71 4.07 19.82
C GLN A 144 -11.53 4.84 20.39
N LEU A 145 -10.57 5.19 19.53
CA LEU A 145 -9.41 5.98 19.91
C LEU A 145 -9.66 7.49 19.69
N PRO A 146 -9.02 8.37 20.50
CA PRO A 146 -9.13 9.83 20.36
C PRO A 146 -8.23 10.37 19.23
N VAL A 147 -8.26 9.74 18.06
CA VAL A 147 -7.51 10.13 16.86
C VAL A 147 -8.38 9.96 15.62
N LYS A 148 -8.13 10.77 14.59
CA LYS A 148 -8.87 10.69 13.32
C LYS A 148 -8.51 9.44 12.52
N ASN A 149 -7.24 9.05 12.52
CA ASN A 149 -6.72 7.87 11.85
C ASN A 149 -6.40 6.81 12.90
N ASP A 150 -7.25 5.79 12.99
CA ASP A 150 -7.14 4.71 13.97
C ASP A 150 -6.35 3.50 13.46
N ARG A 151 -5.64 3.63 12.33
CA ARG A 151 -4.71 2.60 11.85
C ARG A 151 -3.58 2.43 12.86
N ILE A 152 -3.49 1.22 13.42
CA ILE A 152 -2.45 0.86 14.36
C ILE A 152 -1.22 0.39 13.58
N ALA A 153 -0.04 0.87 13.97
CA ALA A 153 1.24 0.47 13.40
C ALA A 153 1.89 -0.62 14.26
N ASP A 154 1.84 -0.46 15.59
CA ASP A 154 2.43 -1.40 16.54
C ASP A 154 1.83 -1.25 17.94
N LEU A 155 2.06 -2.26 18.78
CA LEU A 155 1.72 -2.27 20.20
C LEU A 155 2.96 -2.63 21.01
N ALA A 156 3.12 -2.03 22.19
CA ALA A 156 4.19 -2.34 23.11
C ALA A 156 3.75 -2.14 24.57
N LEU A 157 4.56 -2.59 25.52
CA LEU A 157 4.37 -2.34 26.95
C LEU A 157 5.50 -1.46 27.48
N LYS A 158 5.17 -0.63 28.47
CA LYS A 158 6.10 0.11 29.31
C LYS A 158 5.60 0.01 30.74
N GLY A 159 6.24 -0.81 31.57
CA GLY A 159 5.75 -1.10 32.91
C GLY A 159 4.28 -1.56 32.92
N ASP A 160 3.42 -0.79 33.57
CA ASP A 160 1.98 -1.01 33.72
C ASP A 160 1.14 -0.36 32.60
N SER A 161 1.79 0.21 31.58
CA SER A 161 1.13 0.98 30.53
C SER A 161 1.18 0.26 29.18
N LEU A 162 0.03 0.22 28.52
CA LEU A 162 -0.13 -0.18 27.12
C LEU A 162 0.22 1.00 26.22
N LEU A 163 1.15 0.78 25.30
CA LEU A 163 1.53 1.70 24.25
C LEU A 163 0.86 1.29 22.94
N VAL A 164 0.10 2.21 22.34
CA VAL A 164 -0.57 2.03 21.06
C VAL A 164 0.00 3.01 20.06
N LEU A 165 0.81 2.52 19.14
CA LEU A 165 1.42 3.36 18.12
C LEU A 165 0.51 3.40 16.90
N THR A 166 0.03 4.58 16.54
CA THR A 166 -0.59 4.83 15.22
C THR A 166 0.48 5.27 14.23
N ARG A 167 0.08 5.66 13.04
CA ARG A 167 1.00 6.22 12.03
C ARG A 167 1.46 7.64 12.36
N ASP A 168 0.74 8.32 13.25
CA ASP A 168 0.87 9.76 13.52
C ASP A 168 1.19 10.04 15.01
N TYR A 169 0.57 9.30 15.92
CA TYR A 169 0.61 9.53 17.37
C TYR A 169 1.00 8.27 18.14
N LEU A 170 1.60 8.47 19.31
CA LEU A 170 1.70 7.45 20.35
C LEU A 170 0.54 7.66 21.33
N LEU A 171 -0.24 6.63 21.59
CA LEU A 171 -1.28 6.63 22.61
C LEU A 171 -0.85 5.76 23.79
N VAL A 172 -1.18 6.18 25.00
CA VAL A 172 -0.83 5.49 26.24
C VAL A 172 -2.08 5.24 27.07
N SER A 173 -2.19 4.05 27.65
CA SER A 173 -3.28 3.68 28.55
C SER A 173 -2.77 2.78 29.68
N THR A 174 -3.25 3.02 30.91
CA THR A 174 -2.94 2.20 32.09
C THR A 174 -4.08 1.24 32.46
N ASP A 175 -5.28 1.41 31.88
CA ASP A 175 -6.47 0.59 32.11
C ASP A 175 -6.89 -0.22 30.85
N GLY A 176 -6.26 0.07 29.71
CA GLY A 176 -6.57 -0.49 28.40
C GLY A 176 -7.88 0.04 27.78
N ALA A 177 -8.51 1.04 28.39
CA ALA A 177 -9.79 1.61 27.95
C ALA A 177 -9.67 3.11 27.67
N SER A 178 -9.00 3.85 28.55
CA SER A 178 -8.78 5.29 28.45
C SER A 178 -7.41 5.56 27.83
N PHE A 179 -7.40 6.22 26.67
CA PHE A 179 -6.17 6.49 25.92
C PHE A 179 -5.85 7.99 25.89
N HIS A 180 -4.63 8.34 26.27
CA HIS A 180 -4.09 9.68 26.06
C HIS A 180 -3.23 9.71 24.79
N SER A 181 -3.54 10.60 23.86
CA SER A 181 -2.78 10.78 22.61
C SER A 181 -1.65 11.79 22.80
N THR A 182 -0.43 11.38 22.44
CA THR A 182 0.78 12.21 22.49
C THR A 182 1.34 12.39 21.09
N GLN A 183 1.45 13.65 20.65
CA GLN A 183 2.25 14.01 19.48
C GLN A 183 3.72 14.01 19.90
N LEU A 184 4.54 13.18 19.25
CA LEU A 184 5.97 13.16 19.53
C LEU A 184 6.64 14.47 19.08
N PRO A 185 7.63 14.98 19.82
CA PRO A 185 8.37 16.17 19.44
C PRO A 185 9.14 15.95 18.14
N ALA A 186 9.44 17.02 17.43
CA ALA A 186 10.20 16.95 16.19
C ALA A 186 11.58 16.30 16.43
N PRO A 187 12.13 15.57 15.44
CA PRO A 187 13.49 15.09 15.56
C PRO A 187 14.49 16.25 15.57
N THR A 188 15.71 15.99 16.05
CA THR A 188 16.82 16.95 15.92
C THR A 188 17.03 17.32 14.44
N ASP A 189 17.32 18.60 14.18
CA ASP A 189 17.51 19.16 12.83
C ASP A 189 16.30 18.99 11.88
N TYR A 190 15.08 18.92 12.44
CA TYR A 190 13.86 18.77 11.64
C TYR A 190 13.66 19.93 10.66
N VAL A 191 13.54 19.58 9.38
CA VAL A 191 13.16 20.51 8.31
C VAL A 191 11.75 20.15 7.84
N ARG A 192 10.86 21.14 7.82
CA ARG A 192 9.47 20.99 7.35
C ARG A 192 9.39 20.84 5.83
N LYS A 193 9.73 19.65 5.35
CA LYS A 193 9.65 19.22 3.95
C LYS A 193 8.99 17.84 3.85
N THR A 194 8.54 17.49 2.66
CA THR A 194 7.92 16.19 2.36
C THR A 194 8.60 15.56 1.14
N GLY A 195 8.48 14.24 1.00
CA GLY A 195 8.97 13.54 -0.19
C GLY A 195 8.20 13.96 -1.44
N LEU A 196 8.91 14.08 -2.56
CA LEU A 196 8.27 14.31 -3.86
C LEU A 196 7.40 13.10 -4.25
N PHE A 197 7.81 11.89 -3.85
CA PHE A 197 6.97 10.69 -3.96
C PHE A 197 5.64 10.85 -3.21
N ASP A 198 5.67 11.28 -1.94
CA ASP A 198 4.45 11.45 -1.13
C ASP A 198 3.53 12.53 -1.73
N THR A 199 4.13 13.62 -2.22
CA THR A 199 3.40 14.68 -2.92
C THR A 199 2.67 14.14 -4.14
N PHE A 200 3.36 13.38 -4.99
CA PHE A 200 2.75 12.79 -6.19
C PHE A 200 1.75 11.70 -5.85
N TRP A 201 2.00 10.90 -4.80
CA TRP A 201 1.09 9.87 -4.35
C TRP A 201 -0.24 10.48 -3.89
N GLN A 202 -0.18 11.48 -3.00
CA GLN A 202 -1.36 12.16 -2.49
C GLN A 202 -2.07 13.00 -3.57
N LEU A 203 -1.32 13.56 -4.53
CA LEU A 203 -1.91 14.25 -5.68
C LEU A 203 -2.66 13.25 -6.59
N HIS A 204 -2.07 12.08 -6.84
CA HIS A 204 -2.65 11.05 -7.70
C HIS A 204 -3.87 10.38 -7.08
N SER A 205 -3.86 10.11 -5.77
CA SER A 205 -5.02 9.58 -5.05
C SER A 205 -6.07 10.64 -4.73
N GLY A 206 -5.70 11.92 -4.77
CA GLY A 206 -6.53 13.03 -4.35
C GLY A 206 -6.50 13.28 -2.84
N GLU A 207 -5.79 12.45 -2.08
CA GLU A 207 -5.62 12.59 -0.63
C GLU A 207 -4.97 13.92 -0.22
N LEU A 208 -4.25 14.57 -1.14
CA LEU A 208 -3.63 15.88 -0.91
C LEU A 208 -4.67 16.94 -0.45
N PHE A 209 -5.93 16.80 -0.85
CA PHE A 209 -7.04 17.66 -0.42
C PHE A 209 -8.10 16.89 0.37
N GLY A 210 -7.71 15.81 1.06
CA GLY A 210 -8.58 14.98 1.87
C GLY A 210 -9.68 14.28 1.06
N LEU A 211 -10.89 14.16 1.64
CA LEU A 211 -12.01 13.48 1.01
C LEU A 211 -12.46 14.18 -0.28
N THR A 212 -12.51 15.51 -0.30
CA THR A 212 -12.90 16.28 -1.49
C THR A 212 -11.97 15.99 -2.67
N GLY A 213 -10.65 15.97 -2.43
CA GLY A 213 -9.69 15.63 -3.48
C GLY A 213 -9.83 14.18 -3.97
N LYS A 214 -10.04 13.22 -3.06
CA LYS A 214 -10.32 11.81 -3.43
C LYS A 214 -11.54 11.72 -4.36
N LEU A 215 -12.64 12.39 -4.02
CA LEU A 215 -13.85 12.42 -4.86
C LEU A 215 -13.63 13.08 -6.24
N ILE A 216 -12.78 14.11 -6.32
CA ILE A 216 -12.38 14.70 -7.60
C ILE A 216 -11.60 13.68 -8.44
N VAL A 217 -10.64 12.96 -7.85
CA VAL A 217 -9.88 11.92 -8.56
C VAL A 217 -10.79 10.77 -8.98
N ASP A 218 -11.78 10.38 -8.17
CA ASP A 218 -12.77 9.37 -8.56
C ASP A 218 -13.60 9.82 -9.75
N LEU A 219 -14.01 11.10 -9.78
CA LEU A 219 -14.65 11.71 -10.95
C LEU A 219 -13.73 11.64 -12.18
N LEU A 220 -12.43 11.91 -12.05
CA LEU A 220 -11.47 11.73 -13.15
C LEU A 220 -11.40 10.27 -13.63
N GLY A 221 -11.49 9.31 -12.71
CA GLY A 221 -11.62 7.88 -13.03
C GLY A 221 -12.88 7.58 -13.84
N ILE A 222 -14.03 8.05 -13.40
CA ILE A 222 -15.31 7.91 -14.12
C ILE A 222 -15.24 8.54 -15.51
N ILE A 223 -14.68 9.75 -15.61
CA ILE A 223 -14.48 10.43 -16.90
C ILE A 223 -13.55 9.62 -17.80
N THR A 224 -12.49 9.03 -17.26
CA THR A 224 -11.58 8.16 -18.02
C THR A 224 -12.30 6.94 -18.59
N ILE A 225 -13.19 6.31 -17.80
CA ILE A 225 -14.04 5.20 -18.27
C ILE A 225 -14.95 5.68 -19.41
N VAL A 226 -15.65 6.81 -19.21
CA VAL A 226 -16.54 7.39 -20.22
C VAL A 226 -15.78 7.71 -21.51
N LEU A 227 -14.61 8.35 -21.43
CA LEU A 227 -13.78 8.68 -22.59
C LEU A 227 -13.28 7.42 -23.31
N SER A 228 -12.91 6.38 -22.57
CA SER A 228 -12.46 5.09 -23.13
C SER A 228 -13.60 4.40 -23.88
N VAL A 229 -14.78 4.27 -23.26
CA VAL A 229 -15.96 3.64 -23.86
C VAL A 229 -16.44 4.44 -25.07
N THR A 230 -16.61 5.75 -24.94
CA THR A 230 -17.06 6.61 -26.05
C THR A 230 -16.05 6.65 -27.19
N GLY A 231 -14.75 6.57 -26.91
CA GLY A 231 -13.67 6.45 -27.90
C GLY A 231 -13.75 5.13 -28.68
N LEU A 232 -13.92 4.00 -28.00
CA LEU A 232 -14.12 2.70 -28.64
C LEU A 232 -15.41 2.67 -29.49
N LEU A 233 -16.52 3.19 -28.97
CA LEU A 233 -17.76 3.31 -29.74
C LEU A 233 -17.55 4.13 -31.02
N HIS A 234 -16.85 5.26 -30.93
CA HIS A 234 -16.53 6.08 -32.10
C HIS A 234 -15.68 5.32 -33.13
N PHE A 235 -14.75 4.47 -32.67
CA PHE A 235 -13.89 3.66 -33.53
C PHE A 235 -14.67 2.57 -34.28
N PHE A 236 -15.60 1.86 -33.62
CA PHE A 236 -16.33 0.73 -34.21
C PHE A 236 -17.57 1.14 -35.04
N PHE A 237 -18.23 2.24 -34.71
CA PHE A 237 -19.47 2.68 -35.36
C PHE A 237 -19.39 2.84 -36.89
N PRO A 238 -18.31 3.40 -37.49
CA PRO A 238 -18.18 3.48 -38.94
C PRO A 238 -18.28 2.11 -39.64
N GLY A 239 -17.69 1.07 -39.05
CA GLY A 239 -17.75 -0.29 -39.60
C GLY A 239 -19.16 -0.89 -39.51
N ILE A 240 -19.84 -0.69 -38.38
CA ILE A 240 -21.22 -1.14 -38.17
C ILE A 240 -22.17 -0.45 -39.15
N ILE A 241 -22.06 0.87 -39.31
CA ILE A 241 -22.89 1.65 -40.25
C ILE A 241 -22.65 1.17 -41.68
N ARG A 242 -21.39 0.95 -42.10
CA ARG A 242 -21.06 0.43 -43.43
C ARG A 242 -21.68 -0.95 -43.68
N ARG A 243 -21.61 -1.85 -42.70
CA ARG A 243 -22.23 -3.20 -42.78
C ARG A 243 -23.76 -3.12 -42.87
N ARG A 244 -24.41 -2.24 -42.11
CA ARG A 244 -25.88 -2.05 -42.16
C ARG A 244 -26.34 -1.44 -43.48
N LYS A 245 -25.61 -0.45 -44.01
CA LYS A 245 -25.86 0.11 -45.35
C LYS A 245 -25.80 -0.97 -46.43
N LYS A 246 -24.79 -1.84 -46.38
CA LYS A 246 -24.70 -3.00 -47.31
C LYS A 246 -25.89 -3.96 -47.20
N LYS A 247 -26.49 -4.10 -46.02
CA LYS A 247 -27.68 -4.93 -45.77
C LYS A 247 -29.01 -4.16 -45.95
N ALA A 248 -29.00 -2.98 -46.57
CA ALA A 248 -30.16 -2.09 -46.74
C ALA A 248 -30.96 -1.80 -45.45
N LYS A 249 -30.33 -1.90 -44.27
CA LYS A 249 -30.98 -1.65 -42.98
C LYS A 249 -30.92 -0.16 -42.61
N PRO A 250 -31.89 0.38 -41.86
CA PRO A 250 -31.90 1.78 -41.45
C PRO A 250 -30.65 2.15 -40.64
N THR A 251 -30.04 3.29 -40.96
CA THR A 251 -28.80 3.79 -40.33
C THR A 251 -28.91 5.17 -39.69
N LYS A 252 -30.05 5.88 -39.83
CA LYS A 252 -30.21 7.26 -39.35
C LYS A 252 -29.93 7.38 -37.83
N SER A 253 -30.49 6.49 -37.02
CA SER A 253 -30.26 6.44 -35.57
C SER A 253 -28.77 6.27 -35.24
N TYR A 254 -28.08 5.29 -35.83
CA TYR A 254 -26.64 5.07 -35.61
C TYR A 254 -25.77 6.28 -35.98
N VAL A 255 -26.12 7.00 -37.04
CA VAL A 255 -25.41 8.23 -37.43
C VAL A 255 -25.63 9.34 -36.40
N SER A 256 -26.85 9.48 -35.87
CA SER A 256 -27.16 10.44 -34.82
C SER A 256 -26.39 10.14 -33.52
N VAL A 257 -26.48 8.90 -33.03
CA VAL A 257 -25.75 8.45 -31.83
C VAL A 257 -24.25 8.65 -32.01
N LYS A 258 -23.69 8.35 -33.19
CA LYS A 258 -22.26 8.60 -33.48
C LYS A 258 -21.89 10.08 -33.30
N LYS A 259 -22.71 11.00 -33.78
CA LYS A 259 -22.46 12.44 -33.67
C LYS A 259 -22.55 12.90 -32.22
N GLN A 260 -23.58 12.48 -31.49
CA GLN A 260 -23.76 12.82 -30.07
C GLN A 260 -22.64 12.24 -29.19
N ASN A 261 -22.25 10.99 -29.41
CA ASN A 261 -21.11 10.36 -28.75
C ASN A 261 -19.82 11.14 -28.98
N LEU A 262 -19.52 11.52 -30.23
CA LEU A 262 -18.33 12.33 -30.54
C LEU A 262 -18.38 13.72 -29.88
N HIS A 263 -19.56 14.34 -29.83
CA HIS A 263 -19.73 15.63 -29.18
C HIS A 263 -19.38 15.56 -27.70
N TRP A 264 -20.00 14.63 -26.95
CA TRP A 264 -19.73 14.47 -25.52
C TRP A 264 -18.30 13.99 -25.22
N HIS A 265 -17.76 13.08 -26.04
CA HIS A 265 -16.35 12.68 -25.93
C HIS A 265 -15.41 13.88 -26.03
N ASN A 266 -15.64 14.77 -26.99
CA ASN A 266 -14.82 15.97 -27.18
C ASN A 266 -15.02 16.99 -26.05
N VAL A 267 -16.26 17.20 -25.59
CA VAL A 267 -16.57 18.15 -24.52
C VAL A 267 -15.91 17.72 -23.21
N LEU A 268 -16.14 16.48 -22.78
CA LEU A 268 -15.55 15.95 -21.55
C LEU A 268 -14.03 15.86 -21.66
N GLY A 269 -13.53 15.37 -22.81
CA GLY A 269 -12.10 15.25 -23.05
C GLY A 269 -11.39 16.59 -22.98
N TYR A 270 -11.99 17.67 -23.48
CA TYR A 270 -11.42 19.01 -23.42
C TYR A 270 -11.49 19.63 -22.02
N ILE A 271 -12.66 19.55 -21.36
CA ILE A 271 -12.86 20.12 -20.01
C ILE A 271 -11.90 19.51 -19.00
N PHE A 272 -11.74 18.18 -19.03
CA PHE A 272 -10.95 17.44 -18.05
C PHE A 272 -9.50 17.17 -18.50
N ALA A 273 -9.09 17.57 -19.70
CA ALA A 273 -7.78 17.26 -20.25
C ALA A 273 -6.62 17.62 -19.29
N LEU A 274 -6.63 18.84 -18.76
CA LEU A 274 -5.54 19.31 -17.89
C LEU A 274 -5.45 18.47 -16.60
N PHE A 275 -6.59 18.20 -15.97
CA PHE A 275 -6.65 17.39 -14.75
C PHE A 275 -6.21 15.94 -15.00
N LEU A 276 -6.64 15.35 -16.11
CA LEU A 276 -6.23 13.99 -16.50
C LEU A 276 -4.73 13.93 -16.81
N LEU A 277 -4.16 14.95 -17.45
CA LEU A 277 -2.72 15.04 -17.71
C LEU A 277 -1.93 15.11 -16.41
N ILE A 278 -2.31 15.99 -15.48
CA ILE A 278 -1.66 16.11 -14.17
C ILE A 278 -1.76 14.79 -13.40
N ASN A 279 -2.95 14.20 -13.32
CA ASN A 279 -3.17 12.96 -12.59
C ASN A 279 -2.36 11.78 -13.19
N THR A 280 -2.36 11.66 -14.52
CA THR A 280 -1.58 10.62 -15.22
C THR A 280 -0.08 10.85 -15.01
N PHE A 281 0.38 12.09 -15.11
CA PHE A 281 1.79 12.44 -14.89
C PHE A 281 2.23 12.12 -13.47
N ALA A 282 1.42 12.43 -12.45
CA ALA A 282 1.71 12.03 -11.08
C ALA A 282 1.78 10.50 -10.96
N GLY A 283 0.79 9.78 -11.47
CA GLY A 283 0.70 8.31 -11.40
C GLY A 283 1.88 7.57 -12.03
N ILE A 284 2.35 7.98 -13.22
CA ILE A 284 3.48 7.29 -13.88
C ILE A 284 4.79 7.39 -13.11
N HIS A 285 4.98 8.45 -12.31
CA HIS A 285 6.18 8.65 -11.51
C HIS A 285 6.14 7.86 -10.18
N LEU A 286 5.03 7.23 -9.84
CA LEU A 286 4.91 6.38 -8.65
C LEU A 286 5.44 4.95 -8.89
N ARG A 287 5.95 4.66 -10.08
CA ARG A 287 6.50 3.34 -10.45
C ARG A 287 7.84 3.45 -11.18
N PRO A 288 8.75 2.48 -11.01
CA PRO A 288 9.98 2.41 -11.78
C PRO A 288 9.70 2.33 -13.30
N PRO A 289 10.59 2.86 -14.16
CA PRO A 289 11.84 3.54 -13.81
C PRO A 289 11.65 5.01 -13.41
N LEU A 290 10.50 5.63 -13.69
CA LEU A 290 10.29 7.07 -13.47
C LEU A 290 10.33 7.46 -11.98
N LEU A 291 9.96 6.53 -11.09
CA LEU A 291 10.09 6.70 -9.64
C LEU A 291 11.51 7.04 -9.19
N ILE A 292 12.54 6.52 -9.87
CA ILE A 292 13.95 6.78 -9.53
C ILE A 292 14.25 8.29 -9.57
N ALA A 293 13.62 9.03 -10.48
CA ALA A 293 13.84 10.47 -10.62
C ALA A 293 13.29 11.30 -9.45
N ILE A 294 12.41 10.73 -8.63
CA ILE A 294 11.74 11.43 -7.52
C ILE A 294 11.95 10.79 -6.14
N ALA A 295 12.39 9.53 -6.07
CA ALA A 295 12.40 8.73 -4.83
C ALA A 295 13.12 9.40 -3.65
N ASN A 296 14.27 10.03 -3.90
CA ASN A 296 15.10 10.64 -2.85
C ASN A 296 14.99 12.17 -2.80
N LYS A 297 14.02 12.77 -3.52
CA LYS A 297 13.85 14.23 -3.57
C LYS A 297 12.84 14.69 -2.53
N GLN A 298 13.20 15.73 -1.79
CA GLN A 298 12.29 16.43 -0.90
C GLN A 298 11.89 17.78 -1.48
N VAL A 299 10.66 18.19 -1.21
CA VAL A 299 10.07 19.47 -1.66
C VAL A 299 9.40 20.20 -0.49
N GLY A 300 9.19 21.50 -0.66
CA GLY A 300 8.40 22.29 0.28
C GLY A 300 6.96 21.79 0.31
N ILE A 301 6.34 21.86 1.50
CA ILE A 301 4.94 21.44 1.68
C ILE A 301 4.03 22.53 1.10
N ILE A 302 3.00 22.11 0.35
CA ILE A 302 1.99 23.03 -0.19
C ILE A 302 1.04 23.43 0.95
N PRO A 303 0.92 24.73 1.29
CA PRO A 303 0.09 25.17 2.40
C PRO A 303 -1.39 24.78 2.26
N GLY A 304 -2.03 24.40 3.37
CA GLY A 304 -3.44 24.03 3.41
C GLY A 304 -3.78 22.67 2.79
N THR A 305 -2.77 21.88 2.42
CA THR A 305 -2.96 20.49 1.98
C THR A 305 -2.93 19.50 3.14
N HIS A 306 -3.32 18.27 2.89
CA HIS A 306 -3.26 17.18 3.87
C HIS A 306 -1.81 16.89 4.34
N LEU A 307 -0.80 17.18 3.52
CA LEU A 307 0.61 17.11 3.89
C LEU A 307 1.06 18.26 4.80
N ASP A 308 0.29 19.35 4.88
CA ASP A 308 0.55 20.51 5.76
C ASP A 308 0.14 20.24 7.21
N SER A 309 0.63 19.12 7.74
CA SER A 309 0.40 18.72 9.12
C SER A 309 1.40 19.41 10.06
N PRO A 310 0.97 19.92 11.22
CA PRO A 310 1.89 20.39 12.27
C PRO A 310 2.63 19.24 12.95
N ASN A 311 2.19 17.99 12.75
CA ASN A 311 2.84 16.81 13.31
C ASN A 311 4.04 16.39 12.43
N PRO A 312 5.28 16.44 12.94
CA PRO A 312 6.47 16.05 12.18
C PRO A 312 6.51 14.56 11.82
N TRP A 313 5.70 13.74 12.51
CA TRP A 313 5.61 12.30 12.34
C TRP A 313 4.39 11.84 11.55
N PHE A 314 3.70 12.76 10.87
CA PHE A 314 2.51 12.46 10.08
C PHE A 314 2.76 11.38 9.03
N ASP A 315 2.09 10.25 9.17
CA ASP A 315 2.23 8.99 8.44
C ASP A 315 3.64 8.36 8.46
N LYS A 316 4.47 8.67 9.49
CA LYS A 316 5.87 8.23 9.58
C LYS A 316 6.16 7.17 10.63
N LEU A 317 5.33 7.01 11.66
CA LEU A 317 5.60 6.01 12.71
C LEU A 317 5.32 4.58 12.23
N ARG A 318 6.17 3.61 12.63
CA ARG A 318 6.10 2.20 12.18
C ARG A 318 6.08 1.21 13.33
N ARG A 319 7.06 1.30 14.24
CA ARG A 319 7.21 0.41 15.41
C ARG A 319 7.71 1.18 16.62
N VAL A 320 7.41 0.68 17.81
CA VAL A 320 7.89 1.23 19.09
C VAL A 320 8.40 0.11 19.98
N TYR A 321 9.52 0.37 20.65
CA TYR A 321 10.07 -0.48 21.69
C TYR A 321 10.46 0.39 22.89
N TRP A 322 10.12 -0.06 24.09
CA TRP A 322 10.58 0.56 25.33
C TRP A 322 11.75 -0.25 25.89
N ASP A 323 12.91 0.39 26.01
CA ASP A 323 14.10 -0.19 26.60
C ASP A 323 14.06 0.00 28.12
N GLU A 324 13.73 -1.06 28.84
CA GLU A 324 13.64 -1.02 30.31
C GLU A 324 14.96 -0.75 31.01
N HIS A 325 16.10 -1.12 30.40
CA HIS A 325 17.42 -0.95 31.02
C HIS A 325 17.90 0.49 30.88
N ARG A 326 17.74 1.07 29.68
CA ARG A 326 18.19 2.43 29.39
C ARG A 326 17.11 3.48 29.66
N LYS A 327 15.89 3.04 29.99
CA LYS A 327 14.72 3.89 30.23
C LYS A 327 14.51 4.87 29.07
N ARG A 328 14.44 4.36 27.84
CA ARG A 328 14.21 5.18 26.65
C ARG A 328 13.38 4.45 25.61
N TYR A 329 12.71 5.20 24.75
CA TYR A 329 12.02 4.64 23.60
C TYR A 329 12.96 4.47 22.42
N LEU A 330 12.69 3.46 21.60
CA LEU A 330 13.21 3.28 20.26
C LEU A 330 12.02 3.23 19.30
N PHE A 331 11.95 4.18 18.38
CA PHE A 331 10.95 4.24 17.32
C PHE A 331 11.57 3.84 15.99
N SER A 332 10.87 2.97 15.25
CA SER A 332 11.10 2.79 13.81
C SER A 332 10.13 3.67 13.05
N THR A 333 10.63 4.40 12.05
CA THR A 333 9.85 5.30 11.21
C THR A 333 10.15 5.08 9.72
N SER A 334 9.47 5.77 8.80
CA SER A 334 9.88 5.78 7.38
C SER A 334 11.27 6.38 7.14
N ASP A 335 11.71 7.25 8.05
CA ASP A 335 12.91 8.07 7.88
C ASP A 335 14.10 7.47 8.66
N GLY A 336 13.89 6.32 9.30
CA GLY A 336 14.89 5.61 10.11
C GLY A 336 14.46 5.39 11.56
N PHE A 337 15.43 5.03 12.39
CA PHE A 337 15.27 4.79 13.82
C PHE A 337 15.60 6.02 14.66
N TYR A 338 14.80 6.27 15.69
CA TYR A 338 14.94 7.40 16.58
C TYR A 338 14.83 6.97 18.04
N PHE A 339 15.65 7.56 18.91
CA PHE A 339 15.56 7.43 20.35
C PHE A 339 14.78 8.59 20.94
N ALA A 340 14.00 8.32 22.00
CA ALA A 340 13.30 9.35 22.75
C ALA A 340 13.42 9.11 24.25
N GLU A 341 13.54 10.19 25.02
CA GLU A 341 13.56 10.16 26.48
C GLU A 341 12.18 9.78 27.06
N PRO A 342 12.11 9.28 28.31
CA PRO A 342 10.86 8.85 28.94
C PRO A 342 9.74 9.89 28.93
N THR A 343 10.13 11.16 29.01
CA THR A 343 9.25 12.32 29.13
C THR A 343 8.54 12.66 27.82
N LEU A 344 9.11 12.24 26.67
CA LEU A 344 8.65 12.60 25.33
C LEU A 344 8.52 14.12 25.11
N ARG A 345 9.36 14.92 25.78
CA ARG A 345 9.38 16.38 25.65
C ARG A 345 10.54 16.88 24.79
N ASP A 346 11.67 16.18 24.86
CA ASP A 346 12.88 16.54 24.13
C ASP A 346 12.86 16.01 22.70
N PRO A 347 13.53 16.68 21.75
CA PRO A 347 13.63 16.23 20.37
C PRO A 347 14.08 14.77 20.26
N LEU A 348 13.46 14.03 19.34
CA LEU A 348 13.86 12.66 19.04
C LEU A 348 15.23 12.64 18.36
N VAL A 349 16.14 11.80 18.85
CA VAL A 349 17.52 11.72 18.36
C VAL A 349 17.65 10.58 17.37
N PRO A 350 18.07 10.82 16.11
CA PRO A 350 18.27 9.75 15.14
C PRO A 350 19.38 8.79 15.59
N ALA A 351 19.18 7.51 15.31
CA ALA A 351 20.24 6.52 15.48
C ALA A 351 21.40 6.82 14.52
N PHE A 352 22.61 7.00 15.08
CA PHE A 352 23.80 7.35 14.28
C PHE A 352 24.17 6.26 13.26
N SER A 353 23.92 4.99 13.59
CA SER A 353 24.06 3.84 12.70
C SER A 353 22.90 2.90 12.94
N GLN A 354 22.31 2.41 11.86
CA GLN A 354 21.05 1.67 11.88
C GLN A 354 20.99 0.64 10.75
N PRO A 355 20.27 -0.48 10.93
CA PRO A 355 20.06 -1.48 9.89
C PRO A 355 19.20 -0.93 8.75
N PRO A 356 19.37 -1.43 7.51
CA PRO A 356 18.52 -1.03 6.40
C PRO A 356 17.09 -1.53 6.63
N VAL A 357 16.12 -0.66 6.36
CA VAL A 357 14.70 -0.98 6.42
C VAL A 357 14.07 -0.65 5.08
N SER A 358 13.36 -1.63 4.51
CA SER A 358 12.66 -1.43 3.24
C SER A 358 11.61 -0.33 3.33
N VAL A 359 11.19 0.23 2.20
CA VAL A 359 10.07 1.19 2.12
C VAL A 359 8.75 0.64 2.67
N MET A 360 8.60 -0.69 2.75
CA MET A 360 7.43 -1.34 3.37
C MET A 360 7.46 -1.29 4.91
N GLY A 361 8.57 -0.85 5.49
CA GLY A 361 8.75 -0.66 6.92
C GLY A 361 9.43 -1.84 7.63
N CYS A 362 9.61 -1.65 8.93
CA CYS A 362 10.16 -2.64 9.84
C CYS A 362 9.06 -3.63 10.26
N ASN A 363 9.33 -4.93 10.08
CA ASN A 363 8.41 -6.01 10.40
C ASN A 363 8.77 -6.71 11.72
N ILE A 364 10.07 -6.78 12.05
CA ILE A 364 10.60 -7.40 13.28
C ILE A 364 11.46 -6.35 13.99
N LEU A 365 11.19 -6.11 15.27
CA LEU A 365 11.95 -5.20 16.14
C LEU A 365 11.89 -5.79 17.54
N GLU A 366 12.88 -6.60 17.89
CA GLU A 366 12.85 -7.36 19.13
C GLU A 366 14.21 -7.38 19.82
N PRO A 367 14.28 -7.33 21.15
CA PRO A 367 15.54 -7.47 21.86
C PRO A 367 16.06 -8.91 21.76
N LEU A 368 17.33 -9.08 21.38
CA LEU A 368 18.05 -10.35 21.50
C LEU A 368 18.73 -10.48 22.85
N ASN A 369 19.29 -9.37 23.32
CA ASN A 369 19.95 -9.25 24.62
C ASN A 369 19.96 -7.78 25.03
N ARG A 370 20.68 -7.46 26.12
CA ARG A 370 20.76 -6.10 26.66
C ARG A 370 21.27 -5.06 25.67
N HIS A 371 22.06 -5.44 24.67
CA HIS A 371 22.73 -4.49 23.74
C HIS A 371 22.24 -4.62 22.29
N GLN A 372 21.68 -5.76 21.92
CA GLN A 372 21.36 -6.09 20.53
C GLN A 372 19.86 -6.23 20.30
N MET A 373 19.41 -5.63 19.20
CA MET A 373 18.08 -5.79 18.63
C MET A 373 18.16 -6.68 17.39
N LEU A 374 17.17 -7.52 17.20
CA LEU A 374 16.84 -8.15 15.93
C LEU A 374 15.94 -7.21 15.15
N VAL A 375 16.38 -6.81 13.96
CA VAL A 375 15.63 -5.94 13.07
C VAL A 375 15.42 -6.64 11.73
N GLY A 376 14.15 -6.79 11.35
CA GLY A 376 13.77 -7.45 10.11
C GLY A 376 12.86 -6.59 9.25
N SER A 377 13.12 -6.56 7.95
CA SER A 377 12.27 -5.96 6.92
C SER A 377 12.41 -6.72 5.61
N PHE A 378 11.78 -6.25 4.53
CA PHE A 378 12.02 -6.84 3.20
C PHE A 378 13.44 -6.59 2.67
N SER A 379 14.27 -5.82 3.38
CA SER A 379 15.70 -5.68 3.06
C SER A 379 16.58 -6.77 3.67
N GLY A 380 16.08 -7.56 4.63
CA GLY A 380 16.90 -8.54 5.36
C GLY A 380 16.51 -8.68 6.83
N ILE A 381 17.25 -9.55 7.54
CA ILE A 381 17.24 -9.66 8.99
C ILE A 381 18.64 -9.32 9.49
N PHE A 382 18.72 -8.40 10.44
CA PHE A 382 19.97 -7.87 10.96
C PHE A 382 20.00 -7.91 12.48
N THR A 383 21.18 -8.17 13.02
CA THR A 383 21.49 -7.85 14.42
C THR A 383 22.02 -6.43 14.48
N TRP A 384 21.47 -5.64 15.39
CA TRP A 384 21.85 -4.24 15.58
C TRP A 384 22.21 -3.98 17.03
N ASN A 385 23.48 -3.68 17.29
CA ASN A 385 23.91 -3.19 18.59
C ASN A 385 23.60 -1.69 18.71
N VAL A 386 22.66 -1.34 19.58
CA VAL A 386 22.12 0.03 19.68
C VAL A 386 23.06 1.03 20.37
N GLU A 387 24.17 0.56 20.95
CA GLU A 387 25.17 1.40 21.61
C GLU A 387 26.35 1.68 20.69
N THR A 388 26.93 0.62 20.11
CA THR A 388 28.08 0.71 19.20
C THR A 388 27.68 1.00 17.76
N GLY A 389 26.38 0.88 17.43
CA GLY A 389 25.88 1.08 16.08
C GLY A 389 26.26 -0.05 15.12
N ARG A 390 26.89 -1.13 15.59
CA ARG A 390 27.29 -2.25 14.75
C ARG A 390 26.05 -2.98 14.22
N VAL A 391 25.97 -3.09 12.89
CA VAL A 391 24.95 -3.85 12.18
C VAL A 391 25.60 -5.06 11.51
N SER A 392 25.06 -6.25 11.72
CA SER A 392 25.53 -7.48 11.06
C SER A 392 24.33 -8.25 10.50
N ASP A 393 24.50 -8.85 9.32
CA ASP A 393 23.50 -9.75 8.76
C ASP A 393 23.29 -10.94 9.71
N PHE A 394 22.04 -11.29 9.97
CA PHE A 394 21.69 -12.26 11.01
C PHE A 394 22.17 -13.67 10.66
N PHE A 395 22.15 -14.05 9.39
CA PHE A 395 22.46 -15.42 8.96
C PHE A 395 23.97 -15.65 8.77
N SER A 396 24.65 -14.71 8.13
CA SER A 396 26.09 -14.81 7.86
C SER A 396 26.96 -14.30 9.02
N GLY A 397 26.41 -13.47 9.91
CA GLY A 397 27.17 -12.76 10.94
C GLY A 397 28.11 -11.68 10.39
N ALA A 398 28.15 -11.49 9.07
CA ALA A 398 29.02 -10.51 8.43
C ALA A 398 28.53 -9.07 8.72
N PRO A 399 29.44 -8.10 8.91
CA PRO A 399 29.07 -6.70 9.01
C PRO A 399 28.26 -6.25 7.80
N TYR A 400 27.18 -5.52 8.02
CA TYR A 400 26.39 -4.96 6.93
C TYR A 400 27.18 -3.90 6.18
N GLN A 401 27.20 -4.00 4.86
CA GLN A 401 27.74 -2.99 3.96
C GLN A 401 26.63 -2.48 3.07
N ALA A 402 26.47 -1.16 3.02
CA ALA A 402 25.50 -0.53 2.14
C ALA A 402 25.84 -0.87 0.68
N PRO A 403 24.87 -1.35 -0.13
CA PRO A 403 25.13 -1.65 -1.53
C PRO A 403 25.67 -0.42 -2.27
N THR A 404 26.67 -0.61 -3.12
CA THR A 404 27.16 0.43 -4.02
C THR A 404 26.38 0.42 -5.34
N GLY A 405 25.87 1.58 -5.75
CA GLY A 405 25.13 1.73 -7.01
C GLY A 405 23.64 1.33 -6.94
N MET A 406 23.00 1.21 -8.11
CA MET A 406 21.58 0.82 -8.21
C MET A 406 21.44 -0.70 -8.04
N THR A 407 21.09 -1.12 -6.83
CA THR A 407 20.73 -2.50 -6.52
C THR A 407 19.23 -2.61 -6.19
N SER A 408 18.70 -3.83 -6.16
CA SER A 408 17.31 -4.06 -5.75
C SER A 408 17.09 -3.49 -4.33
N PRO A 409 16.02 -2.72 -4.08
CA PRO A 409 15.71 -2.20 -2.74
C PRO A 409 15.22 -3.30 -1.77
N ILE A 410 15.09 -4.53 -2.27
CA ILE A 410 14.63 -5.72 -1.57
C ILE A 410 15.79 -6.71 -1.47
N GLY A 411 15.99 -7.26 -0.26
CA GLY A 411 17.07 -8.21 0.03
C GLY A 411 16.71 -9.65 -0.32
N ALA A 412 17.71 -10.53 -0.29
CA ALA A 412 17.54 -11.97 -0.58
C ALA A 412 16.64 -12.67 0.46
N ASN A 413 16.62 -12.17 1.70
CA ASN A 413 15.83 -12.69 2.81
C ASN A 413 14.78 -11.64 3.22
N MET A 414 13.57 -11.74 2.66
CA MET A 414 12.51 -10.76 2.88
C MET A 414 11.73 -11.06 4.14
N ALA A 415 12.17 -10.52 5.28
CA ALA A 415 11.55 -10.80 6.56
C ALA A 415 10.13 -10.20 6.65
N ALA A 416 9.12 -11.06 6.58
CA ALA A 416 7.72 -10.72 6.77
C ALA A 416 7.24 -10.90 8.22
N GLY A 417 7.86 -11.79 8.98
CA GLY A 417 7.47 -12.09 10.35
C GLY A 417 8.44 -12.99 11.10
N LEU A 418 8.22 -13.11 12.40
CA LEU A 418 8.96 -14.01 13.29
C LEU A 418 7.98 -14.65 14.28
N VAL A 419 7.90 -15.97 14.27
CA VAL A 419 7.14 -16.74 15.25
C VAL A 419 8.11 -17.40 16.20
N LYS A 420 7.84 -17.28 17.49
CA LYS A 420 8.52 -18.03 18.54
C LYS A 420 7.53 -18.90 19.26
N SER A 421 7.95 -20.11 19.60
CA SER A 421 7.25 -20.92 20.59
C SER A 421 8.22 -21.80 21.35
N LYS A 422 8.22 -21.71 22.68
CA LYS A 422 9.16 -22.39 23.58
C LYS A 422 10.60 -22.19 23.09
N ASN A 423 11.29 -23.27 22.74
CA ASN A 423 12.69 -23.24 22.25
C ASN A 423 12.79 -23.23 20.71
N GLN A 424 11.68 -23.04 20.00
CA GLN A 424 11.61 -23.03 18.54
C GLN A 424 11.33 -21.62 18.02
N ALA A 425 11.93 -21.30 16.89
CA ALA A 425 11.69 -20.05 16.19
C ALA A 425 11.65 -20.28 14.68
N TRP A 426 10.76 -19.56 14.02
CA TRP A 426 10.59 -19.58 12.57
C TRP A 426 10.54 -18.15 12.07
N TRP A 427 11.35 -17.87 11.07
CA TRP A 427 11.21 -16.63 10.33
C TRP A 427 10.33 -16.86 9.11
N PHE A 428 9.50 -15.88 8.79
CA PHE A 428 8.61 -15.93 7.65
C PHE A 428 9.19 -15.05 6.56
N ASP A 429 9.69 -15.67 5.50
CA ASP A 429 10.08 -14.99 4.27
C ASP A 429 8.84 -14.63 3.45
N TYR A 430 8.84 -13.47 2.79
CA TYR A 430 7.72 -13.07 1.95
C TYR A 430 7.46 -14.03 0.78
N ASN A 431 8.50 -14.56 0.14
CA ASN A 431 8.38 -15.44 -1.03
C ASN A 431 8.34 -16.92 -0.64
N GLN A 432 9.29 -17.34 0.20
CA GLN A 432 9.50 -18.75 0.56
C GLN A 432 8.57 -19.19 1.69
N GLY A 433 8.05 -18.25 2.49
CA GLY A 433 7.19 -18.55 3.62
C GLY A 433 7.96 -18.96 4.87
N ALA A 434 7.43 -19.90 5.64
CA ALA A 434 7.96 -20.28 6.94
C ALA A 434 9.27 -21.07 6.82
N ILE A 435 10.32 -20.60 7.47
CA ILE A 435 11.64 -21.24 7.51
C ILE A 435 12.08 -21.37 8.98
N ALA A 436 12.46 -22.58 9.38
CA ALA A 436 12.93 -22.83 10.74
C ALA A 436 14.28 -22.16 11.00
N LEU A 437 14.36 -21.40 12.09
CA LEU A 437 15.62 -20.91 12.65
C LEU A 437 16.20 -21.90 13.67
N SER A 438 15.32 -22.58 14.40
CA SER A 438 15.66 -23.65 15.33
C SER A 438 14.52 -24.68 15.39
N GLY A 439 14.86 -25.94 15.68
CA GLY A 439 13.86 -26.98 15.87
C GLY A 439 13.30 -27.55 14.55
N LYS A 440 12.02 -27.89 14.55
CA LYS A 440 11.34 -28.57 13.44
C LYS A 440 10.86 -27.56 12.39
N PRO A 441 10.63 -27.98 11.13
CA PRO A 441 9.93 -27.15 10.15
C PRO A 441 8.56 -26.68 10.67
N PHE A 442 8.11 -25.50 10.24
CA PHE A 442 6.76 -25.03 10.53
C PHE A 442 5.75 -25.96 9.85
N PRO A 443 4.62 -26.31 10.48
CA PRO A 443 3.65 -27.22 9.88
C PRO A 443 3.06 -26.68 8.58
N GLU A 444 2.61 -27.59 7.72
CA GLU A 444 1.89 -27.20 6.51
C GLU A 444 0.63 -26.41 6.84
N MET A 445 0.34 -25.40 6.03
CA MET A 445 -0.87 -24.58 6.20
C MET A 445 -2.14 -25.45 6.04
N PRO A 446 -2.98 -25.59 7.07
CA PRO A 446 -4.23 -26.34 7.00
C PRO A 446 -5.16 -25.84 5.90
N GLN A 447 -5.94 -26.74 5.30
CA GLN A 447 -6.88 -26.39 4.24
C GLN A 447 -7.94 -25.38 4.70
N GLN A 448 -8.38 -25.46 5.96
CA GLN A 448 -9.35 -24.51 6.51
C GLN A 448 -8.79 -23.08 6.49
N ILE A 449 -7.55 -22.88 6.96
CA ILE A 449 -6.89 -21.57 6.93
C ILE A 449 -6.74 -21.05 5.49
N ARG A 450 -6.36 -21.91 4.54
CA ARG A 450 -6.25 -21.54 3.12
C ARG A 450 -7.60 -21.05 2.56
N LYS A 451 -8.68 -21.77 2.85
CA LYS A 451 -10.04 -21.43 2.42
C LYS A 451 -10.53 -20.13 3.03
N ASP A 452 -10.23 -19.93 4.31
CA ASP A 452 -10.66 -18.75 5.08
C ASP A 452 -9.73 -17.56 4.92
N SER A 453 -8.70 -17.62 4.07
CA SER A 453 -7.74 -16.53 3.84
C SER A 453 -7.76 -16.01 2.39
N PRO A 454 -8.89 -15.48 1.89
CA PRO A 454 -8.96 -14.86 0.57
C PRO A 454 -8.13 -13.58 0.50
N MET A 455 -8.12 -12.93 -0.67
CA MET A 455 -7.44 -11.64 -0.86
C MET A 455 -8.47 -10.51 -0.85
N SER A 456 -8.23 -9.42 -0.12
CA SER A 456 -9.19 -8.31 -0.10
C SER A 456 -9.34 -7.68 -1.49
N LEU A 457 -10.54 -7.18 -1.81
CA LEU A 457 -10.80 -6.49 -3.08
C LEU A 457 -9.85 -5.29 -3.27
N TRP A 458 -9.51 -4.59 -2.18
CA TRP A 458 -8.53 -3.52 -2.22
C TRP A 458 -7.14 -4.01 -2.66
N ASN A 459 -6.66 -5.13 -2.10
CA ASN A 459 -5.38 -5.71 -2.50
C ASN A 459 -5.41 -6.16 -3.97
N VAL A 460 -6.47 -6.84 -4.42
CA VAL A 460 -6.62 -7.24 -5.83
C VAL A 460 -6.63 -6.02 -6.75
N SER A 461 -7.34 -4.96 -6.36
CA SER A 461 -7.35 -3.69 -7.09
C SER A 461 -5.96 -3.07 -7.16
N GLN A 462 -5.18 -3.13 -6.08
CA GLN A 462 -3.78 -2.70 -6.09
C GLN A 462 -2.92 -3.51 -7.07
N GLU A 463 -3.07 -4.83 -7.13
CA GLU A 463 -2.33 -5.67 -8.07
C GLU A 463 -2.69 -5.35 -9.54
N ILE A 464 -3.98 -5.08 -9.83
CA ILE A 464 -4.45 -4.64 -11.14
C ILE A 464 -3.90 -3.24 -11.48
N HIS A 465 -4.06 -2.28 -10.57
CA HIS A 465 -3.67 -0.89 -10.77
C HIS A 465 -2.16 -0.74 -11.00
N THR A 466 -1.38 -1.62 -10.38
CA THR A 466 0.08 -1.59 -10.45
C THR A 466 0.65 -2.48 -11.55
N GLY A 467 -0.21 -3.24 -12.25
CA GLY A 467 0.17 -4.16 -13.31
C GLY A 467 0.78 -5.48 -12.85
N ARG A 468 0.99 -5.67 -11.53
CA ARG A 468 1.58 -6.89 -10.95
C ARG A 468 0.75 -8.14 -11.22
N ILE A 469 -0.57 -8.00 -11.33
CA ILE A 469 -1.45 -9.14 -11.69
C ILE A 469 -1.09 -9.76 -13.05
N PHE A 470 -0.42 -9.01 -13.94
CA PHE A 470 0.00 -9.47 -15.26
C PHE A 470 1.42 -10.07 -15.27
N GLU A 471 2.11 -10.17 -14.13
CA GLU A 471 3.46 -10.72 -14.03
C GLU A 471 3.57 -12.14 -14.59
N ASN A 472 2.57 -13.00 -14.38
CA ASN A 472 2.60 -14.36 -14.93
C ASN A 472 2.58 -14.41 -16.47
N ILE A 473 2.17 -13.33 -17.12
CA ILE A 473 2.11 -13.22 -18.59
C ILE A 473 3.32 -12.43 -19.12
N LEU A 474 3.69 -11.35 -18.43
CA LEU A 474 4.72 -10.42 -18.88
C LEU A 474 6.11 -10.71 -18.31
N GLY A 475 6.21 -11.62 -17.32
CA GLY A 475 7.42 -11.83 -16.53
C GLY A 475 7.92 -10.51 -15.92
N PRO A 476 9.24 -10.32 -15.76
CA PRO A 476 9.81 -9.13 -15.12
C PRO A 476 9.49 -7.82 -15.84
N PHE A 477 9.06 -7.87 -17.12
CA PHE A 477 8.64 -6.69 -17.87
C PHE A 477 7.34 -6.06 -17.36
N TYR A 478 6.61 -6.70 -16.44
CA TYR A 478 5.42 -6.11 -15.81
C TYR A 478 5.72 -4.74 -15.18
N ILE A 479 6.96 -4.49 -14.72
CA ILE A 479 7.39 -3.22 -14.13
C ILE A 479 7.17 -2.05 -15.10
N LEU A 480 7.29 -2.29 -16.42
CA LEU A 480 7.08 -1.28 -17.45
C LEU A 480 5.59 -1.07 -17.79
N PHE A 481 4.68 -1.89 -17.27
CA PHE A 481 3.26 -1.84 -17.59
C PHE A 481 2.66 -0.45 -17.31
N VAL A 482 2.82 0.06 -16.09
CA VAL A 482 2.26 1.36 -15.68
C VAL A 482 2.93 2.53 -16.44
N PRO A 483 4.27 2.65 -16.52
CA PRO A 483 4.90 3.73 -17.29
C PRO A 483 4.51 3.75 -18.76
N LEU A 484 4.50 2.59 -19.44
CA LEU A 484 4.15 2.52 -20.87
C LEU A 484 2.67 2.83 -21.10
N ALA A 485 1.79 2.30 -20.25
CA ALA A 485 0.36 2.59 -20.28
C ALA A 485 0.09 4.08 -20.07
N GLY A 486 0.75 4.70 -19.09
CA GLY A 486 0.58 6.11 -18.80
C GLY A 486 1.19 7.03 -19.87
N ILE A 487 2.36 6.71 -20.45
CA ILE A 487 2.89 7.44 -21.61
C ILE A 487 1.92 7.35 -22.79
N CYS A 488 1.36 6.17 -23.05
CA CYS A 488 0.34 5.96 -24.06
C CYS A 488 -0.89 6.85 -23.81
N LEU A 489 -1.36 6.91 -22.55
CA LEU A 489 -2.48 7.76 -22.14
C LEU A 489 -2.16 9.26 -22.31
N LEU A 490 -0.95 9.70 -21.94
CA LEU A 490 -0.50 11.08 -22.16
C LEU A 490 -0.50 11.43 -23.65
N ILE A 491 0.01 10.54 -24.51
CA ILE A 491 -0.02 10.73 -25.97
C ILE A 491 -1.48 10.89 -26.45
N VAL A 492 -2.40 10.05 -25.98
CA VAL A 492 -3.82 10.11 -26.34
C VAL A 492 -4.46 11.43 -25.91
N LEU A 493 -4.22 11.86 -24.67
CA LEU A 493 -4.75 13.11 -24.12
C LEU A 493 -4.21 14.33 -24.88
N ILE A 494 -2.88 14.44 -25.03
CA ILE A 494 -2.22 15.55 -25.73
C ILE A 494 -2.66 15.61 -27.18
N SER A 495 -2.63 14.47 -27.90
CA SER A 495 -3.05 14.41 -29.30
C SER A 495 -4.54 14.72 -29.46
N GLY A 496 -5.39 14.31 -28.52
CA GLY A 496 -6.82 14.64 -28.50
C GLY A 496 -7.07 16.14 -28.40
N VAL A 497 -6.41 16.82 -27.45
CA VAL A 497 -6.48 18.28 -27.28
C VAL A 497 -6.00 19.01 -28.55
N ILE A 498 -4.87 18.57 -29.11
CA ILE A 498 -4.31 19.17 -30.32
C ILE A 498 -5.26 19.00 -31.52
N VAL A 499 -5.84 17.81 -31.71
CA VAL A 499 -6.80 17.55 -32.77
C VAL A 499 -8.04 18.43 -32.61
N TRP A 500 -8.58 18.51 -31.39
CA TRP A 500 -9.73 19.35 -31.10
C TRP A 500 -9.44 20.82 -31.42
N TRP A 501 -8.31 21.34 -30.92
CA TRP A 501 -7.89 22.73 -31.14
C TRP A 501 -7.71 23.05 -32.62
N MET A 502 -7.02 22.19 -33.38
CA MET A 502 -6.75 22.40 -34.81
C MET A 502 -8.00 22.31 -35.70
N VAL A 503 -8.98 21.50 -35.31
CA VAL A 503 -10.20 21.22 -36.10
C VAL A 503 -11.34 22.18 -35.75
N TYR A 504 -11.51 22.55 -34.49
CA TYR A 504 -12.71 23.29 -34.03
C TYR A 504 -12.46 24.77 -33.72
N ARG A 505 -11.25 25.20 -33.33
CA ARG A 505 -11.01 26.61 -32.94
C ARG A 505 -11.02 27.60 -34.11
N LYS A 506 -10.83 27.14 -35.35
CA LYS A 506 -10.82 28.00 -36.56
C LYS A 506 -12.14 28.09 -37.32
N LYS A 507 -13.27 27.64 -36.73
CA LYS A 507 -14.60 27.93 -37.27
C LYS A 507 -15.22 29.24 -36.72
N ARG A 508 -14.50 29.97 -35.86
CA ARG A 508 -14.91 31.26 -35.25
C ARG A 508 -13.95 32.40 -35.59
N GLY A 509 -13.33 32.37 -36.77
CA GLY A 509 -12.50 33.45 -37.29
C GLY A 509 -13.03 33.85 -38.64
#